data_AF-A0A9N9FXD9-F1
#
_entry.id   AF-A0A9N9FXD9-F1
#
_cell.length_a   1.000
_cell.length_b   1.000
_cell.length_c   1.000
_cell.angle_alpha   90.00
_cell.angle_beta   90.00
_cell.angle_gamma   90.00
#
_symmetry.space_group_name_H-M   'P 1'
#
loop_
_entity.id
_entity.type
_entity.pdbx_description
1 polymer ?
#
loop_
_entity_poly.entity_id
_entity_poly.type
_entity_poly.pdbx_seq_one_letter_code
_entity_poly.pdbx_strand_id
1 'polypeptide(L)'
;MSDEFAAAINKILKSSVNSSDRNVPILSRSKNIERLLDEAKLEYRARKAINIEKKKIASKDRVKTDFATIDAERKLRKVATRGVVQLFNAIRVSQKVVDDAVKEVGGRQKFTSGEAKEVANMSKDTFLEILKGN
;
A
#
# COMPACT_ATOMS: atom_id res chain seq x y z
N MET A 1 -18.16 21.69 36.06
CA MET A 1 -17.99 22.78 35.07
C MET A 1 -17.58 24.10 35.75
N SER A 2 -16.65 24.09 36.71
CA SER A 2 -16.36 25.31 37.51
C SER A 2 -14.89 25.53 37.84
N ASP A 3 -14.13 24.48 38.15
CA ASP A 3 -12.83 24.68 38.81
C ASP A 3 -11.71 24.98 37.82
N GLU A 4 -11.68 24.28 36.68
CA GLU A 4 -10.75 24.57 35.58
C GLU A 4 -10.99 25.95 34.96
N PHE A 5 -12.26 26.34 34.85
CA PHE A 5 -12.65 27.65 34.35
C PHE A 5 -12.27 28.78 35.32
N ALA A 6 -12.55 28.60 36.62
CA ALA A 6 -12.16 29.56 37.66
C ALA A 6 -10.65 29.69 37.78
N ALA A 7 -9.90 28.58 37.64
CA ALA A 7 -8.44 28.59 37.61
C ALA A 7 -7.89 29.37 36.40
N ALA A 8 -8.49 29.19 35.23
CA ALA A 8 -8.12 29.92 34.01
C ALA A 8 -8.38 31.44 34.15
N ILE A 9 -9.53 31.84 34.70
CA ILE A 9 -9.85 33.26 34.95
C ILE A 9 -8.87 33.87 35.95
N ASN A 10 -8.59 33.19 37.06
CA ASN A 10 -7.63 33.66 38.06
C ASN A 10 -6.22 33.80 37.48
N LYS A 11 -5.82 32.90 36.57
CA LYS A 11 -4.53 33.00 35.87
C LYS A 11 -4.48 34.19 34.92
N ILE A 12 -5.58 34.50 34.23
CA ILE A 12 -5.69 35.67 33.36
C ILE A 12 -5.60 36.96 34.17
N LEU A 13 -6.32 37.05 35.29
CA LEU A 13 -6.32 38.22 36.18
C LEU A 13 -4.95 38.46 36.85
N LYS A 14 -4.21 37.40 37.14
CA LYS A 14 -2.86 37.48 37.73
C LYS A 14 -1.75 37.76 36.71
N SER A 15 -2.01 37.65 35.40
CA SER A 15 -1.01 37.93 34.38
C SER A 15 -0.79 39.45 34.24
N SER A 16 0.42 39.93 34.55
CA SER A 16 0.80 41.33 34.32
C SER A 16 1.23 41.54 32.87
N VAL A 17 0.90 42.70 32.31
CA VAL A 17 1.13 43.03 30.89
C VAL A 17 2.28 44.02 30.74
N ASN A 18 3.11 43.81 29.72
CA ASN A 18 4.10 44.80 29.31
C ASN A 18 3.38 46.07 28.82
N SER A 19 3.95 47.25 29.08
CA SER A 19 3.36 48.55 28.75
C SER A 19 3.00 48.70 27.26
N SER A 20 3.80 48.12 26.38
CA SER A 20 3.59 48.11 24.92
C SER A 20 2.33 47.35 24.48
N ASP A 21 1.87 46.38 25.29
CA ASP A 21 0.80 45.44 24.92
C ASP A 21 -0.53 45.73 25.65
N ARG A 22 -0.66 46.90 26.30
CA ARG A 22 -1.90 47.31 27.00
C ARG A 22 -3.04 47.70 26.07
N ASN A 23 -2.73 48.16 24.86
CA ASN A 23 -3.72 48.66 23.91
C ASN A 23 -4.24 47.58 22.95
N VAL A 24 -3.76 46.33 23.07
CA VAL A 24 -4.23 45.20 22.23
C VAL A 24 -5.22 44.32 22.98
N PRO A 25 -6.29 43.82 22.31
CA PRO A 25 -7.23 42.88 22.91
C PRO A 25 -6.54 41.62 23.47
N ILE A 26 -7.04 41.10 24.59
CA ILE A 26 -6.40 40.02 25.34
C ILE A 26 -6.24 38.73 24.53
N LEU A 27 -7.22 38.42 23.67
CA LEU A 27 -7.28 37.19 22.86
C LEU A 27 -6.32 37.19 21.65
N SER A 28 -5.94 38.35 21.12
CA SER A 28 -4.95 38.44 20.01
C SER A 28 -3.51 38.15 20.45
N ARG A 29 -3.29 37.93 21.75
CA ARG A 29 -1.96 37.68 22.34
C ARG A 29 -1.58 36.20 22.30
N SER A 30 -2.54 35.29 22.44
CA SER A 30 -2.30 33.85 22.40
C SER A 30 -2.26 33.31 20.97
N LYS A 31 -1.28 33.77 20.18
CA LYS A 31 -1.05 33.28 18.80
C LYS A 31 -0.56 31.83 18.73
N ASN A 32 -0.36 31.16 19.86
CA ASN A 32 0.12 29.77 19.88
C ASN A 32 -0.89 28.83 19.23
N ILE A 33 -2.18 29.02 19.50
CA ILE A 33 -3.24 28.21 18.89
C ILE A 33 -3.32 28.50 17.38
N GLU A 34 -3.21 29.76 16.98
CA GLU A 34 -3.17 30.16 15.56
C GLU A 34 -1.98 29.54 14.83
N ARG A 35 -0.78 29.60 15.42
CA ARG A 35 0.44 28.98 14.88
C ARG A 35 0.30 27.47 14.73
N LEU A 36 -0.24 26.78 15.73
CA LEU A 36 -0.49 25.34 15.68
C LEU A 36 -1.51 24.97 14.59
N LEU A 37 -2.57 25.77 14.44
CA LEU A 37 -3.56 25.58 13.37
C LEU A 37 -2.95 25.81 11.99
N ASP A 38 -2.11 26.83 11.83
CA ASP A 38 -1.46 27.13 10.57
C ASP A 38 -0.39 26.09 10.22
N GLU A 39 0.37 25.61 11.20
CA GLU A 39 1.28 24.48 11.06
C GLU A 39 0.54 23.20 10.64
N ALA A 40 -0.58 22.87 11.30
CA ALA A 40 -1.40 21.71 10.93
C ALA A 40 -1.97 21.84 9.49
N LYS A 41 -2.40 23.05 9.08
CA LYS A 41 -2.85 23.30 7.69
C LYS A 41 -1.71 23.13 6.69
N LEU A 42 -0.51 23.62 7.01
CA LEU A 42 0.68 23.49 6.17
C LEU A 42 1.07 22.02 6.03
N GLU A 43 1.10 21.28 7.13
CA GLU A 43 1.41 19.85 7.13
C GLU A 43 0.38 19.05 6.31
N TYR A 44 -0.91 19.36 6.47
CA TYR A 44 -1.96 18.74 5.67
C TYR A 44 -1.76 18.99 4.17
N ARG A 45 -1.42 20.22 3.77
CA ARG A 45 -1.14 20.57 2.36
C ARG A 45 0.08 19.81 1.83
N ALA A 46 1.15 19.73 2.62
CA ALA A 46 2.36 18.99 2.27
C ALA A 46 2.07 17.48 2.07
N ARG A 47 1.37 16.86 3.02
CA ARG A 47 0.93 15.45 2.92
C ARG A 47 0.04 15.22 1.70
N LYS A 48 -0.87 16.16 1.41
CA LYS A 48 -1.74 16.09 0.23
C LYS A 48 -0.93 16.17 -1.07
N ALA A 49 0.06 17.05 -1.15
CA ALA A 49 0.95 17.16 -2.32
C ALA A 49 1.72 15.86 -2.56
N ILE A 50 2.33 15.29 -1.50
CA ILE A 50 3.04 14.00 -1.57
C ILE A 50 2.10 12.88 -2.05
N ASN A 51 0.88 12.82 -1.53
CA ASN A 51 -0.09 11.80 -1.95
C ASN A 51 -0.51 11.96 -3.41
N ILE A 52 -0.63 13.20 -3.90
CA ILE A 52 -0.92 13.48 -5.31
C ILE A 52 0.25 13.02 -6.19
N GLU A 53 1.48 13.29 -5.80
CA GLU A 53 2.67 12.85 -6.54
C GLU A 53 2.79 11.33 -6.59
N LYS A 54 2.64 10.65 -5.43
CA LYS A 54 2.59 9.19 -5.37
C LYS A 54 1.51 8.63 -6.29
N LYS A 55 0.33 9.25 -6.30
CA LYS A 55 -0.77 8.84 -7.19
C LYS A 55 -0.43 9.07 -8.66
N LYS A 56 0.20 10.19 -9.01
CA LYS A 56 0.64 10.50 -10.39
C LYS A 56 1.64 9.46 -10.90
N ILE A 57 2.62 9.08 -10.07
CA ILE A 57 3.61 8.05 -10.39
C ILE A 57 2.91 6.69 -10.60
N ALA A 58 2.02 6.31 -9.68
CA ALA A 58 1.27 5.06 -9.78
C ALA A 58 0.30 5.01 -10.98
N SER A 59 -0.17 6.16 -11.47
CA SER A 59 -1.07 6.25 -12.62
C SER A 59 -0.37 6.54 -13.95
N LYS A 60 0.97 6.64 -13.99
CA LYS A 60 1.71 7.09 -15.18
C LYS A 60 1.36 6.28 -16.44
N ASP A 61 1.29 4.96 -16.31
CA ASP A 61 1.04 4.05 -17.44
C ASP A 61 -0.41 3.51 -17.47
N ARG A 62 -1.27 4.00 -16.57
CA ARG A 62 -2.64 3.51 -16.43
C ARG A 62 -3.61 4.39 -17.19
N VAL A 63 -4.26 3.83 -18.20
CA VAL A 63 -5.42 4.45 -18.87
C VAL A 63 -6.65 4.31 -17.97
N LYS A 64 -7.29 5.44 -17.64
CA LYS A 64 -8.55 5.44 -16.89
C LYS A 64 -9.68 5.03 -17.83
N THR A 65 -10.52 4.10 -17.38
CA THR A 65 -11.66 3.64 -18.18
C THR A 65 -12.86 4.57 -18.02
N ASP A 66 -13.55 4.80 -19.13
CA ASP A 66 -14.77 5.60 -19.24
C ASP A 66 -15.98 4.66 -19.41
N PHE A 67 -17.19 5.18 -19.25
CA PHE A 67 -18.42 4.38 -19.33
C PHE A 67 -18.56 3.60 -20.64
N ALA A 68 -18.05 4.12 -21.76
CA ALA A 68 -18.05 3.44 -23.05
C ALA A 68 -17.03 2.29 -23.15
N THR A 69 -15.92 2.33 -22.41
CA THR A 69 -14.83 1.35 -22.49
C THR A 69 -14.85 0.29 -21.37
N ILE A 70 -15.72 0.46 -20.37
CA ILE A 70 -15.85 -0.43 -19.21
C ILE A 70 -16.11 -1.89 -19.60
N ASP A 71 -16.92 -2.15 -20.62
CA ASP A 71 -17.26 -3.53 -20.98
C ASP A 71 -16.11 -4.26 -21.67
N ALA A 72 -15.36 -3.57 -22.52
CA ALA A 72 -14.14 -4.11 -23.14
C ALA A 72 -13.07 -4.39 -22.07
N GLU A 73 -12.85 -3.44 -21.16
CA GLU A 73 -11.96 -3.60 -20.01
C GLU A 73 -12.37 -4.80 -19.13
N ARG A 74 -13.66 -4.97 -18.85
CA ARG A 74 -14.16 -6.09 -18.04
C ARG A 74 -13.85 -7.43 -18.71
N LYS A 75 -13.97 -7.51 -20.04
CA LYS A 75 -13.61 -8.72 -20.81
C LYS A 75 -12.11 -9.00 -20.71
N LEU A 76 -11.27 -7.99 -20.93
CA LEU A 76 -9.80 -8.13 -20.81
C LEU A 76 -9.37 -8.57 -19.42
N ARG A 77 -9.96 -7.98 -18.37
CA ARG A 77 -9.71 -8.39 -16.98
C ARG A 77 -10.05 -9.86 -16.76
N LYS A 78 -11.20 -10.32 -17.26
CA LYS A 78 -11.59 -11.74 -17.15
C LYS A 78 -10.62 -12.66 -17.88
N VAL A 79 -10.14 -12.28 -19.06
CA VAL A 79 -9.13 -13.04 -19.81
C VAL A 79 -7.83 -13.11 -19.02
N ALA A 80 -7.33 -11.98 -18.50
CA ALA A 80 -6.12 -11.94 -17.68
C ALA A 80 -6.26 -12.79 -16.40
N THR A 81 -7.39 -12.69 -15.69
CA THR A 81 -7.63 -13.51 -14.48
C THR A 81 -7.68 -15.00 -14.80
N ARG A 82 -8.28 -15.39 -15.93
CA ARG A 82 -8.31 -16.79 -16.35
C ARG A 82 -6.90 -17.30 -16.63
N GLY A 83 -6.08 -16.52 -17.33
CA GLY A 83 -4.67 -16.87 -17.58
C GLY A 83 -3.87 -17.03 -16.29
N VAL A 84 -3.99 -16.08 -15.35
CA VAL A 84 -3.29 -16.17 -14.04
C VAL A 84 -3.74 -17.40 -13.24
N VAL A 85 -5.04 -17.69 -13.22
CA VAL A 85 -5.58 -18.88 -12.53
C VAL A 85 -5.10 -20.18 -13.19
N GLN A 86 -5.09 -20.24 -14.52
CA GLN A 86 -4.59 -21.41 -15.25
C GLN A 86 -3.11 -21.67 -14.96
N LEU A 87 -2.28 -20.62 -14.96
CA LEU A 87 -0.87 -20.72 -14.60
C LEU A 87 -0.69 -21.18 -13.15
N PHE A 88 -1.43 -20.60 -12.20
CA PHE A 88 -1.34 -20.98 -10.79
C PHE A 88 -1.75 -22.45 -10.56
N ASN A 89 -2.83 -22.89 -11.22
CA ASN A 89 -3.28 -24.27 -11.16
C ASN A 89 -2.25 -25.22 -11.77
N ALA A 90 -1.66 -24.87 -12.92
CA ALA A 90 -0.62 -25.67 -13.56
C ALA A 90 0.64 -25.77 -12.67
N ILE A 91 1.07 -24.68 -12.03
CA ILE A 91 2.23 -24.67 -11.11
C ILE A 91 1.94 -25.58 -9.91
N ARG A 92 0.72 -25.50 -9.36
CA ARG A 92 0.33 -26.34 -8.23
C ARG A 92 0.33 -27.82 -8.58
N VAL A 93 -0.16 -28.18 -9.77
CA VAL A 93 -0.14 -29.57 -10.26
C VAL A 93 1.30 -30.02 -10.47
N SER A 94 2.15 -29.23 -11.12
CA SER A 94 3.54 -29.61 -11.36
C SER A 94 4.33 -29.80 -10.06
N GLN A 95 4.15 -28.91 -9.08
CA GLN A 95 4.75 -29.06 -7.74
C GLN A 95 4.28 -30.34 -7.05
N LYS A 96 2.98 -30.65 -7.12
CA LYS A 96 2.44 -31.88 -6.54
C LYS A 96 3.02 -33.14 -7.19
N VAL A 97 3.15 -33.16 -8.52
CA VAL A 97 3.77 -34.29 -9.24
C VAL A 97 5.23 -34.47 -8.83
N VAL A 98 5.99 -33.38 -8.68
CA VAL A 98 7.39 -33.44 -8.20
C VAL A 98 7.44 -33.96 -6.75
N ASP A 99 6.59 -33.44 -5.87
CA ASP A 99 6.53 -33.88 -4.47
C ASP A 99 6.15 -35.36 -4.34
N ASP A 100 5.20 -35.83 -5.14
CA ASP A 100 4.76 -37.23 -5.16
C ASP A 100 5.88 -38.13 -5.72
N ALA A 101 6.57 -37.72 -6.79
CA ALA A 101 7.74 -38.43 -7.31
C ALA A 101 8.90 -38.50 -6.30
N VAL A 102 9.17 -37.42 -5.56
CA VAL A 102 10.22 -37.39 -4.51
C VAL A 102 9.85 -38.31 -3.33
N LYS A 103 8.57 -38.40 -2.98
CA LYS A 103 8.09 -39.32 -1.94
C LYS A 103 8.22 -40.78 -2.37
N GLU A 104 7.89 -41.12 -3.60
CA GLU A 104 8.00 -42.50 -4.12
C GLU A 104 9.45 -42.98 -4.20
N VAL A 105 10.39 -42.09 -4.52
CA VAL A 105 11.83 -42.42 -4.60
C VAL A 105 12.50 -42.48 -3.20
N GLY A 106 11.76 -42.23 -2.11
CA GLY A 106 12.27 -42.41 -0.75
C GLY A 106 13.28 -41.34 -0.33
N GLY A 107 12.97 -40.05 -0.54
CA GLY A 107 13.45 -38.92 0.27
C GLY A 107 14.95 -38.63 0.40
N ARG A 108 15.85 -39.37 -0.24
CA ARG A 108 17.31 -39.19 -0.08
C ARG A 108 18.08 -39.44 -1.37
N GLN A 109 18.02 -38.50 -2.30
CA GLN A 109 19.15 -38.29 -3.20
C GLN A 109 19.41 -36.79 -3.30
N LYS A 110 20.49 -36.33 -2.65
CA LYS A 110 20.99 -34.97 -2.86
C LYS A 110 21.49 -34.94 -4.30
N PHE A 111 20.69 -34.39 -5.20
CA PHE A 111 21.10 -34.18 -6.59
C PHE A 111 22.39 -33.35 -6.61
N THR A 112 23.38 -33.81 -7.37
CA THR A 112 24.54 -32.99 -7.72
C THR A 112 24.08 -31.75 -8.50
N SER A 113 24.91 -30.72 -8.59
CA SER A 113 24.52 -29.45 -9.24
C SER A 113 24.14 -29.58 -10.73
N GLY A 114 24.59 -30.64 -11.40
CA GLY A 114 24.18 -31.01 -12.76
C GLY A 114 22.79 -31.66 -12.80
N GLU A 115 22.58 -32.70 -12.00
CA GLU A 115 21.31 -33.42 -11.92
C GLU A 115 20.16 -32.51 -11.45
N ALA A 116 20.43 -31.55 -10.55
CA ALA A 116 19.44 -30.57 -10.12
C ALA A 116 18.96 -29.66 -11.27
N LYS A 117 19.84 -29.34 -12.23
CA LYS A 117 19.47 -28.55 -13.42
C LYS A 117 18.64 -29.37 -14.40
N GLU A 118 18.96 -30.66 -14.56
CA GLU A 118 18.19 -31.57 -15.41
C GLU A 118 16.80 -31.83 -14.84
N VAL A 119 16.69 -32.11 -13.54
CA VAL A 119 15.38 -32.25 -12.85
C VAL A 119 14.57 -30.96 -12.95
N ALA A 120 15.21 -29.80 -12.82
CA ALA A 120 14.54 -28.51 -13.01
C ALA A 120 14.09 -28.29 -14.46
N ASN A 121 14.82 -28.78 -15.47
CA ASN A 121 14.41 -28.72 -16.87
C ASN A 121 13.26 -29.69 -17.17
N MET A 122 13.33 -30.93 -16.67
CA MET A 122 12.22 -31.89 -16.75
C MET A 122 10.94 -31.36 -16.09
N SER A 123 11.08 -30.65 -14.97
CA SER A 123 9.96 -30.00 -14.26
C SER A 123 9.34 -28.85 -15.06
N LYS A 124 10.13 -28.15 -15.89
CA LYS A 124 9.62 -27.11 -16.80
C LYS A 124 8.90 -27.72 -18.00
N ASP A 125 9.43 -28.80 -18.56
CA ASP A 125 8.83 -29.47 -19.71
C ASP A 125 7.49 -30.10 -19.34
N THR A 126 7.41 -30.78 -18.19
CA THR A 126 6.12 -31.28 -17.64
C THR A 126 5.14 -30.15 -17.33
N PHE A 127 5.61 -29.01 -16.82
CA PHE A 127 4.76 -27.83 -16.62
C PHE A 127 4.19 -27.30 -17.95
N LEU A 128 5.01 -27.22 -19.00
CA LEU A 128 4.56 -26.78 -20.33
C LEU A 128 3.62 -27.81 -20.98
N GLU A 129 3.81 -29.10 -20.74
CA GLU A 129 2.92 -30.16 -21.22
C GLU A 129 1.53 -30.06 -20.58
N ILE A 130 1.47 -29.84 -19.25
CA ILE A 130 0.20 -29.60 -18.52
C ILE A 130 -0.52 -28.34 -19.04
N LEU A 131 0.23 -27.31 -19.45
CA LEU A 131 -0.35 -26.10 -20.05
C LEU A 131 -0.86 -26.31 -21.48
N LYS A 132 -0.16 -27.11 -22.28
CA LYS A 132 -0.52 -27.39 -23.69
C LYS A 132 -1.63 -28.44 -23.83
N GLY A 133 -1.80 -29.30 -22.83
CA GLY A 133 -2.80 -30.38 -22.81
C GLY A 133 -4.23 -29.94 -22.47
N ASN A 134 -4.49 -28.64 -22.35
CA ASN A 134 -5.82 -28.04 -22.14
C ASN A 134 -6.15 -27.02 -23.22
#